data_AF-A0A7T1HK47-F1
#
_entry.id   AF-A0A7T1HK47-F1
#
_cell.length_a   1.000
_cell.length_b   1.000
_cell.length_c   1.000
_cell.angle_alpha   90.00
_cell.angle_beta   90.00
_cell.angle_gamma   90.00
#
_symmetry.space_group_name_H-M   'P 1'
#
loop_
_entity.id
_entity.type
_entity.pdbx_description
1 polymer ?
#
loop_
_entity_poly.entity_id
_entity_poly.type
_entity_poly.pdbx_seq_one_letter_code
_entity_poly.pdbx_strand_id
1 'polypeptide(L)' 'MTGNLQAIGFMVSWVLGWGIGGSLIDAGLIQAGVYSIETNQLGTLATFTVWTLLWGGLGFRLYQRFTGSGQDG' A
#
# COMPACT_ATOMS: atom_id res chain seq x y z
N MET A 1 5.87 26.71 -8.15
CA MET A 1 6.69 26.11 -7.08
C MET A 1 5.89 25.24 -6.09
N THR A 2 4.55 25.31 -6.07
CA THR A 2 3.67 24.54 -5.17
C THR A 2 3.53 23.05 -5.53
N GLY A 3 3.73 22.67 -6.79
CA GLY A 3 3.56 21.29 -7.26
C GLY A 3 4.54 20.28 -6.65
N ASN A 4 5.81 20.68 -6.42
CA ASN A 4 6.80 19.78 -5.84
C ASN A 4 6.48 19.45 -4.37
N LEU A 5 5.99 20.41 -3.60
CA LEU A 5 5.63 20.19 -2.20
C LEU A 5 4.39 19.29 -2.07
N GLN A 6 3.40 19.45 -2.97
CA GLN A 6 2.25 18.57 -3.04
C GLN A 6 2.64 17.14 -3.43
N ALA A 7 3.54 16.98 -4.41
CA ALA A 7 4.03 15.67 -4.81
C ALA A 7 4.79 14.97 -3.68
N ILE A 8 5.66 15.70 -2.98
CA ILE A 8 6.38 15.18 -1.80
C ILE A 8 5.38 14.80 -0.70
N GLY A 9 4.42 15.68 -0.38
CA GLY A 9 3.39 15.40 0.62
C GLY A 9 2.57 14.16 0.28
N PHE A 10 2.16 14.02 -0.98
CA PHE A 10 1.48 12.82 -1.46
C PHE A 10 2.36 11.57 -1.28
N MET A 11 3.62 11.59 -1.72
CA MET A 11 4.53 10.45 -1.61
C MET A 11 4.76 10.05 -0.14
N VAL A 12 4.95 11.03 0.75
CA VAL A 12 5.11 10.77 2.19
C VAL A 12 3.85 10.13 2.77
N SER A 13 2.68 10.72 2.53
CA SER A 13 1.41 10.14 3.00
C SER A 13 1.14 8.76 2.40
N TRP A 14 1.53 8.53 1.15
CA TRP A 14 1.35 7.27 0.45
C TRP A 14 2.20 6.15 1.05
N VAL A 15 3.48 6.44 1.34
CA VAL A 15 4.42 5.51 1.97
C VAL A 15 4.03 5.24 3.42
N LEU A 16 3.61 6.27 4.17
CA LEU A 16 3.10 6.10 5.53
C LEU A 16 1.84 5.24 5.55
N GLY A 17 0.90 5.45 4.62
CA GLY A 17 -0.29 4.62 4.49
C GLY A 17 0.05 3.16 4.16
N TRP A 18 1.02 2.93 3.28
CA TRP A 18 1.52 1.59 2.97
C TRP A 18 2.11 0.91 4.20
N GLY A 19 2.99 1.59 4.94
CA GLY A 19 3.67 1.04 6.12
C GLY A 19 2.72 0.79 7.30
N ILE A 20 1.86 1.77 7.63
CA ILE A 20 0.88 1.63 8.71
C ILE A 20 -0.15 0.55 8.37
N GLY A 21 -0.66 0.54 7.13
CA GLY A 21 -1.63 -0.45 6.68
C GLY A 21 -1.06 -1.87 6.72
N GLY A 22 0.18 -2.06 6.26
CA GLY A 22 0.85 -3.37 6.31
C GLY A 22 1.01 -3.89 7.74
N SER A 23 1.45 -3.03 8.67
CA SER A 23 1.60 -3.39 10.08
C SER A 23 0.27 -3.67 10.77
N LEU A 24 -0.79 -2.93 10.44
CA LEU A 24 -2.13 -3.17 11.01
C LEU A 24 -2.73 -4.50 10.51
N ILE A 25 -2.51 -4.85 9.25
CA ILE A 25 -2.97 -6.13 8.70
C ILE A 25 -2.22 -7.27 9.38
N ASP A 26 -0.90 -7.17 9.50
CA ASP A 26 -0.08 -8.18 10.19
C ASP A 26 -0.53 -8.36 11.65
N ALA A 27 -0.69 -7.26 12.39
CA ALA A 27 -1.19 -7.29 13.77
C ALA A 27 -2.61 -7.88 13.87
N GLY A 28 -3.51 -7.56 12.94
CA GLY A 28 -4.87 -8.08 12.90
C GLY A 28 -4.93 -9.58 12.60
N LEU A 29 -4.07 -10.08 11.73
CA LEU A 29 -3.99 -11.51 11.41
C LEU A 29 -3.39 -12.35 12.55
N ILE A 30 -2.41 -11.78 13.26
CA ILE A 30 -1.89 -12.36 14.50
C ILE A 30 -3.01 -12.41 15.55
N GLN A 31 -3.74 -11.31 15.74
CA GLN A 31 -4.84 -11.24 16.70
C GLN A 31 -5.99 -12.21 16.37
N ALA A 32 -6.28 -12.42 15.08
CA ALA A 32 -7.30 -13.34 14.61
C ALA A 32 -6.86 -14.82 14.63
N GLY A 33 -5.61 -15.12 15.00
CA GLY A 33 -5.07 -16.48 15.06
C GLY A 33 -4.84 -17.12 13.69
N VAL A 34 -4.76 -16.31 12.61
CA VAL A 34 -4.55 -16.81 11.23
C VAL A 34 -3.14 -17.37 11.06
N TYR A 35 -2.14 -16.82 11.75
CA TYR A 35 -0.81 -17.40 11.88
C TYR A 35 -0.10 -16.95 13.18
N SER A 36 0.88 -17.74 13.65
CA SER A 36 1.70 -17.45 14.82
C SER A 36 3.02 -16.76 14.42
N ILE A 37 3.45 -15.77 15.21
CA ILE A 37 4.71 -15.02 15.08
C ILE A 37 5.93 -15.96 15.08
N GLU A 38 5.85 -17.11 15.74
CA GLU A 38 6.99 -18.01 15.94
C GLU A 38 7.21 -19.04 14.82
N THR A 39 6.23 -19.29 13.94
CA THR A 39 6.29 -20.48 13.05
C THR A 39 5.97 -20.18 11.57
N ASN A 40 5.28 -19.09 11.25
CA ASN A 40 4.70 -18.90 9.90
C ASN A 40 5.21 -17.65 9.16
N GLN A 41 6.53 -17.57 8.97
CA GLN A 41 7.19 -16.53 8.16
C GLN A 41 6.64 -16.45 6.71
N LEU A 42 6.16 -17.57 6.17
CA LEU A 42 5.47 -17.64 4.87
C LEU A 42 4.11 -16.93 4.88
N GLY A 43 3.37 -16.99 5.99
CA GLY A 43 2.09 -16.30 6.15
C GLY A 43 2.26 -14.79 6.17
N THR A 44 3.24 -14.29 6.92
CA THR A 44 3.61 -12.87 6.92
C THR A 44 4.06 -12.41 5.54
N LEU A 45 4.92 -13.18 4.85
CA LEU A 45 5.39 -12.83 3.51
C LEU A 45 4.26 -12.77 2.48
N ALA A 46 3.34 -13.74 2.51
CA ALA A 46 2.20 -13.77 1.61
C ALA A 46 1.29 -12.57 1.84
N THR A 47 0.98 -12.27 3.10
CA THR A 47 0.14 -11.12 3.47
C THR A 47 0.78 -9.81 3.06
N PHE A 48 2.07 -9.65 3.34
CA PHE A 48 2.84 -8.47 2.96
C PHE A 48 2.91 -8.29 1.44
N THR A 49 3.09 -9.39 0.70
CA THR A 49 3.11 -9.40 -0.76
C THR A 49 1.75 -8.98 -1.33
N VAL A 50 0.66 -9.58 -0.83
CA VAL A 50 -0.70 -9.24 -1.24
C VAL A 50 -1.00 -7.77 -0.96
N TRP A 51 -0.68 -7.28 0.24
CA TRP A 51 -0.86 -5.88 0.60
C TRP A 51 -0.07 -4.94 -0.31
N THR A 52 1.20 -5.26 -0.56
CA THR A 52 2.07 -4.45 -1.44
C THR A 52 1.53 -4.40 -2.86
N LEU A 53 1.03 -5.51 -3.39
CA LEU A 53 0.41 -5.56 -4.71
C LEU A 53 -0.90 -4.77 -4.76
N LEU A 54 -1.75 -4.88 -3.74
CA LEU A 54 -3.02 -4.14 -3.67
C LEU A 54 -2.78 -2.63 -3.56
N TRP A 55 -1.91 -2.20 -2.65
CA TRP A 55 -1.60 -0.78 -2.44
C TRP A 55 -0.86 -0.17 -3.63
N GLY A 56 0.11 -0.92 -4.19
CA GLY A 56 0.83 -0.53 -5.41
C GLY A 56 -0.07 -0.47 -6.64
N GLY A 57 -0.95 -1.45 -6.82
CA GLY A 57 -1.93 -1.48 -7.91
C GLY A 57 -2.96 -0.35 -7.81
N LEU A 58 -3.37 0.01 -6.59
CA LEU A 58 -4.24 1.15 -6.35
C LEU A 58 -3.53 2.47 -6.69
N GLY A 59 -2.25 2.60 -6.34
CA GLY A 59 -1.40 3.72 -6.76
C GLY A 59 -1.25 3.82 -8.29
N PHE A 60 -1.05 2.68 -8.96
CA PHE A 60 -0.97 2.63 -10.42
C PHE A 60 -2.28 3.04 -11.09
N ARG A 61 -3.44 2.59 -10.58
CA ARG A 61 -4.75 3.05 -11.07
C ARG A 61 -4.98 4.54 -10.84
N LEU A 62 -4.59 5.08 -9.69
CA LEU A 62 -4.69 6.51 -9.42
C LEU A 62 -3.82 7.30 -10.41
N TYR A 63 -2.59 6.85 -10.63
CA TYR A 63 -1.70 7.44 -11.65
C TYR A 63 -2.36 7.42 -13.02
N GLN A 64 -2.87 6.26 -13.48
CA GLN A 64 -3.56 6.14 -14.75
C GLN A 64 -4.80 7.05 -14.87
N ARG A 65 -5.57 7.26 -13.80
CA ARG A 65 -6.69 8.21 -13.84
C ARG A 65 -6.23 9.64 -14.00
N PHE A 66 -5.21 10.06 -13.25
CA PHE A 66 -4.72 11.42 -13.30
C PHE A 66 -3.93 11.74 -14.58
N THR A 67 -3.32 10.74 -15.22
CA THR A 67 -2.53 10.93 -16.47
C THR A 67 -3.28 10.51 -17.74
N GLY A 68 -4.26 9.59 -17.63
CA GLY A 68 -5.03 9.07 -18.75
C GLY A 68 -6.24 9.92 -19.16
N SER A 69 -6.63 10.91 -18.36
CA SER A 69 -7.71 11.87 -18.68
C SER A 69 -7.38 12.84 -19.84
N GLY A 70 -6.26 12.65 -20.54
CA GLY A 70 -5.84 13.44 -21.69
C GLY A 70 -6.03 12.77 -23.06
N GLN A 71 -6.69 11.61 -23.13
CA GLN A 71 -6.85 10.83 -24.36
C GLN A 71 -8.30 10.42 -24.64
N ASP A 72 -9.25 11.31 -24.37
CA ASP A 72 -10.61 11.23 -24.94
C ASP A 72 -10.90 12.59 -25.60
N GLY A 73 -10.66 12.65 -26.92
CA GLY A 73 -11.04 13.73 -27.83
C GLY A 73 -11.80 13.15 -29.01
#